data_AF-A0A9N8DS80-F1
#
_entry.id   AF-A0A9N8DS80-F1
#
_cell.length_a   1.000
_cell.length_b   1.000
_cell.length_c   1.000
_cell.angle_alpha   90.00
_cell.angle_beta   90.00
_cell.angle_gamma   90.00
#
_symmetry.space_group_name_H-M   'P 1'
#
loop_
_entity.id
_entity.type
_entity.pdbx_description
1 polymer ?
#
loop_
_entity_poly.entity_id
_entity_poly.type
_entity_poly.pdbx_seq_one_letter_code
_entity_poly.pdbx_strand_id
1 'polypeptide(L)'
;MMGSMTRSILLLLSLVSLTTVTAFAPTILPPKQLTATSTQLFQTPVQDQEEYYLQLAVQNEGNTNTPEMIYILVYNPYTDEEGVHTTEYPKESGKQALLVFEALEDCRQMASLLAVEPSVPGEPVPTPAPLAQMEMACQQMEWTIKVVPATA
;
A
#
# COMPACT_ATOMS: atom_id res chain seq x y z
N MET A 1 -50.89 -16.47 53.21
CA MET A 1 -49.59 -15.90 52.80
C MET A 1 -49.58 -14.46 53.33
N MET A 2 -49.16 -14.15 54.57
CA MET A 2 -47.77 -14.20 55.09
C MET A 2 -46.82 -13.78 53.97
N GLY A 3 -46.21 -12.59 53.95
CA GLY A 3 -45.76 -11.72 55.04
C GLY A 3 -44.30 -11.37 54.72
N SER A 4 -43.77 -10.31 55.35
CA SER A 4 -42.34 -9.95 55.34
C SER A 4 -41.80 -9.31 54.03
N MET A 5 -40.87 -8.35 54.05
CA MET A 5 -40.12 -7.77 55.17
C MET A 5 -39.49 -6.46 54.68
N THR A 6 -39.29 -5.59 55.65
CA THR A 6 -38.55 -4.33 55.67
C THR A 6 -37.12 -4.39 55.10
N ARG A 7 -36.60 -3.25 54.63
CA ARG A 7 -35.48 -2.53 55.29
C ARG A 7 -35.02 -1.29 54.50
N SER A 8 -35.25 -0.12 55.10
CA SER A 8 -34.38 1.05 54.98
C SER A 8 -32.94 0.70 55.39
N ILE A 9 -31.94 1.22 54.67
CA ILE A 9 -30.65 1.60 55.28
C ILE A 9 -30.18 2.92 54.64
N LEU A 10 -29.86 3.84 55.54
CA LEU A 10 -29.33 5.19 55.37
C LEU A 10 -27.86 5.22 54.92
N LEU A 11 -27.48 6.39 54.37
CA LEU A 11 -26.22 7.14 54.56
C LEU A 11 -24.90 6.50 54.11
N LEU A 12 -24.15 7.23 53.28
CA LEU A 12 -23.01 8.02 53.78
C LEU A 12 -22.39 8.86 52.64
N LEU A 13 -22.27 10.16 52.89
CA LEU A 13 -21.28 11.02 52.25
C LEU A 13 -19.88 10.46 52.54
N SER A 14 -19.02 10.43 51.52
CA SER A 14 -17.60 10.67 51.73
C SER A 14 -17.06 11.57 50.62
N LEU A 15 -16.73 12.80 51.01
CA LEU A 15 -15.77 13.65 50.32
C LEU A 15 -14.38 13.04 50.53
N VAL A 16 -13.60 12.81 49.47
CA VAL A 16 -12.13 12.89 49.54
C VAL A 16 -11.55 13.38 48.21
N SER A 17 -11.13 14.64 48.27
CA SER A 17 -9.94 15.29 47.69
C SER A 17 -9.49 14.96 46.26
N LEU A 18 -9.56 15.99 45.42
CA LEU A 18 -8.69 16.21 44.26
C LEU A 18 -7.22 16.05 44.66
N THR A 19 -6.55 15.07 44.07
CA THR A 19 -5.09 15.07 43.95
C THR A 19 -4.74 15.33 42.49
N THR A 20 -4.25 16.54 42.22
CA THR A 20 -3.61 16.91 40.97
C THR A 20 -2.33 16.08 40.82
N VAL A 21 -2.35 15.07 39.94
CA VAL A 21 -1.13 14.39 39.51
C VAL A 21 -0.43 15.30 38.51
N THR A 22 0.81 15.60 38.85
CA THR A 22 1.78 16.39 38.09
C THR A 22 1.89 15.91 36.65
N ALA A 23 1.83 16.87 35.73
CA ALA A 23 2.09 16.71 34.31
C ALA A 23 3.45 16.03 34.08
N PHE A 24 3.42 14.80 33.59
CA PHE A 24 4.51 14.31 32.76
C PHE A 24 4.32 14.96 31.40
N ALA A 25 5.10 16.01 31.13
CA ALA A 25 5.35 16.40 29.75
C ALA A 25 6.10 15.23 29.10
N PRO A 26 5.53 14.53 28.09
CA PRO A 26 6.35 13.71 27.25
C PRO A 26 7.30 14.66 26.54
N THR A 27 8.61 14.50 26.78
CA THR A 27 9.61 15.00 25.84
C THR A 27 9.30 14.30 24.52
N ILE A 28 8.54 14.96 23.66
CA ILE A 28 8.42 14.60 22.25
C ILE A 28 9.81 14.90 21.70
N LEU A 29 10.70 13.91 21.79
CA LEU A 29 11.79 13.81 20.85
C LEU A 29 11.12 13.80 19.48
N PRO A 30 11.51 14.69 18.54
CA PRO A 30 11.04 14.54 17.17
C PRO A 30 11.32 13.10 16.77
N PRO A 31 10.40 12.40 16.07
CA PRO A 31 10.72 11.12 15.50
C PRO A 31 11.97 11.36 14.66
N LYS A 32 13.11 10.90 15.18
CA LYS A 32 14.33 10.78 14.40
C LYS A 32 13.90 9.81 13.33
N GLN A 33 13.60 10.34 12.14
CA GLN A 33 13.32 9.55 10.96
C GLN A 33 14.50 8.60 10.86
N LEU A 34 14.27 7.38 11.33
CA LEU A 34 15.10 6.26 11.00
C LEU A 34 14.78 6.10 9.52
N THR A 35 15.54 6.81 8.68
CA THR A 35 15.79 6.37 7.32
C THR A 35 16.21 4.92 7.48
N ALA A 36 15.26 4.02 7.26
CA ALA A 36 15.52 2.61 7.22
C ALA A 36 16.44 2.44 6.02
N THR A 37 17.75 2.50 6.28
CA THR A 37 18.77 2.07 5.32
C THR A 37 18.61 0.56 5.26
N SER A 38 17.64 0.11 4.45
CA SER A 38 17.46 -1.29 4.12
C SER A 38 18.78 -1.75 3.53
N THR A 39 19.51 -2.55 4.29
CA THR A 39 20.81 -3.07 3.88
C THR A 39 20.54 -4.38 3.13
N GLN A 40 19.86 -4.29 1.98
CA GLN A 40 19.68 -5.47 1.13
C GLN A 40 20.95 -5.61 0.28
N LEU A 41 21.77 -6.60 0.66
CA LEU A 41 23.11 -6.81 0.10
C LEU A 41 23.13 -7.17 -1.40
N PHE A 42 21.97 -7.38 -2.05
CA PHE A 42 21.86 -7.66 -3.49
C PHE A 42 20.48 -7.26 -4.02
N GLN A 43 20.20 -5.96 -4.13
CA GLN A 43 19.03 -5.51 -4.89
C GLN A 43 19.33 -5.59 -6.39
N THR A 44 18.41 -6.15 -7.18
CA THR A 44 18.56 -6.15 -8.63
C THR A 44 18.15 -4.79 -9.20
N PRO A 45 18.65 -4.39 -10.39
CA PRO A 45 18.23 -3.14 -11.04
C PRO A 45 16.71 -3.05 -11.23
N VAL A 46 16.03 -4.19 -11.41
CA VAL A 46 14.56 -4.26 -11.48
C VAL A 46 13.93 -3.86 -10.15
N GLN A 47 14.40 -4.43 -9.04
CA GLN A 47 13.86 -4.14 -7.71
C GLN A 47 14.02 -2.67 -7.34
N ASP A 48 15.16 -2.07 -7.67
CA ASP A 48 15.41 -0.64 -7.43
C ASP A 48 14.45 0.23 -8.25
N GLN A 49 14.20 -0.14 -9.51
CA GLN A 49 13.28 0.59 -10.38
C GLN A 49 11.81 0.42 -9.93
N GLU A 50 11.41 -0.78 -9.51
CA GLU A 50 10.08 -1.03 -8.95
C GLU A 50 9.83 -0.19 -7.69
N GLU A 51 10.80 -0.18 -6.79
CA GLU A 51 10.73 0.60 -5.55
C GLU A 51 10.63 2.11 -5.86
N TYR A 52 11.41 2.60 -6.83
CA TYR A 52 11.31 3.98 -7.30
C TYR A 52 9.89 4.33 -7.79
N TYR A 53 9.31 3.51 -8.66
CA TYR A 53 7.97 3.76 -9.19
C TYR A 53 6.88 3.61 -8.14
N LEU A 54 7.02 2.67 -7.21
CA LEU A 54 6.11 2.55 -6.06
C LEU A 54 6.12 3.81 -5.22
N GLN A 55 7.29 4.37 -4.93
CA GLN A 55 7.40 5.62 -4.18
C GLN A 55 6.73 6.80 -4.91
N LEU A 56 6.90 6.90 -6.24
CA LEU A 56 6.20 7.91 -7.03
C LEU A 56 4.68 7.73 -6.97
N ALA A 57 4.18 6.50 -7.12
CA ALA A 57 2.76 6.20 -7.05
C ALA A 57 2.17 6.58 -5.68
N VAL A 58 2.87 6.23 -4.59
CA VAL A 58 2.45 6.56 -3.22
C VAL A 58 2.44 8.06 -2.97
N GLN A 59 3.44 8.80 -3.49
CA GLN A 59 3.48 10.26 -3.38
C GLN A 59 2.36 10.94 -4.16
N ASN A 60 1.86 10.30 -5.23
CA ASN A 60 0.75 10.79 -6.04
C ASN A 60 -0.63 10.30 -5.53
N GLU A 61 -0.69 9.50 -4.46
CA GLU A 61 -1.96 9.04 -3.90
C GLU A 61 -2.84 10.21 -3.44
N GLY A 62 -4.12 10.17 -3.80
CA GLY A 62 -5.08 11.23 -3.49
C GLY A 62 -5.08 12.40 -4.48
N ASN A 63 -4.26 12.34 -5.54
CA ASN A 63 -4.44 13.22 -6.68
C ASN A 63 -5.80 12.96 -7.35
N THR A 64 -6.53 14.03 -7.65
CA THR A 64 -7.87 13.95 -8.23
C THR A 64 -7.87 13.75 -9.75
N ASN A 65 -6.71 13.93 -10.39
CA ASN A 65 -6.55 13.72 -11.81
C ASN A 65 -6.16 12.27 -12.11
N THR A 66 -7.11 11.35 -11.94
CA THR A 66 -6.88 9.93 -12.27
C THR A 66 -7.06 9.70 -13.77
N PRO A 67 -6.12 9.03 -14.44
CA PRO A 67 -6.19 8.79 -15.87
C PRO A 67 -7.32 7.80 -16.21
N GLU A 68 -8.03 8.02 -17.31
CA GLU A 68 -9.02 7.04 -17.81
C GLU A 68 -8.34 5.78 -18.38
N MET A 69 -7.17 5.97 -18.99
CA MET A 69 -6.36 4.94 -19.63
C MET A 69 -4.98 4.88 -18.99
N ILE A 70 -4.53 3.67 -18.70
CA ILE A 70 -3.23 3.35 -18.12
C ILE A 70 -2.52 2.31 -18.99
N TYR A 71 -1.25 2.07 -18.69
CA TYR A 71 -0.45 1.00 -19.27
C TYR A 71 -0.08 0.00 -18.18
N ILE A 72 -0.29 -1.28 -18.47
CA ILE A 72 0.08 -2.40 -17.62
C ILE A 72 1.07 -3.30 -18.36
N LEU A 73 1.82 -4.11 -17.61
CA LEU A 73 2.72 -5.09 -18.20
C LEU A 73 2.04 -6.46 -18.20
N VAL A 74 1.84 -7.02 -19.39
CA VAL A 74 1.21 -8.32 -19.61
C VAL A 74 2.26 -9.31 -20.10
N TYR A 75 2.30 -10.49 -19.49
CA TYR A 75 3.10 -11.63 -19.93
C TYR A 75 2.22 -12.59 -20.73
N ASN A 76 2.80 -13.19 -21.78
CA ASN A 76 2.15 -14.18 -22.65
C ASN A 76 0.73 -13.78 -23.13
N PRO A 77 0.56 -12.57 -23.70
CA PRO A 77 -0.75 -12.09 -24.10
C PRO A 77 -1.39 -13.03 -25.13
N TYR A 78 -2.72 -13.17 -25.05
CA TYR A 78 -3.54 -14.02 -25.92
C TYR A 78 -3.28 -15.54 -25.78
N THR A 79 -2.79 -15.96 -24.62
CA THR A 79 -2.56 -17.37 -24.29
C THR A 79 -3.26 -17.76 -22.98
N ASP A 80 -3.38 -19.07 -22.73
CA ASP A 80 -3.91 -19.58 -21.45
C ASP A 80 -2.97 -19.30 -20.26
N GLU A 81 -1.73 -18.90 -20.53
CA GLU A 81 -0.71 -18.53 -19.54
C GLU A 81 -0.55 -17.01 -19.40
N GLU A 82 -1.55 -16.24 -19.86
CA GLU A 82 -1.56 -14.78 -19.74
C GLU A 82 -1.54 -14.35 -18.26
N GLY A 83 -0.67 -13.40 -17.95
CA GLY A 83 -0.52 -12.86 -16.59
C GLY A 83 -0.16 -11.39 -16.61
N VAL A 84 -0.28 -10.73 -15.47
CA VAL A 84 0.10 -9.32 -15.30
C VAL A 84 1.25 -9.21 -14.30
N HIS A 85 2.11 -8.21 -14.52
CA HIS A 85 3.19 -7.91 -13.57
C HIS A 85 2.64 -7.34 -12.27
N THR A 86 3.01 -7.93 -11.15
CA THR A 86 2.64 -7.45 -9.80
C THR A 86 3.87 -7.34 -8.91
N THR A 87 3.82 -6.40 -7.98
CA THR A 87 4.82 -6.26 -6.92
C THR A 87 4.14 -6.37 -5.56
N GLU A 88 4.87 -6.84 -4.56
CA GLU A 88 4.39 -6.82 -3.20
C GLU A 88 4.34 -5.38 -2.65
N TYR A 89 3.20 -4.97 -2.09
CA TYR A 89 3.07 -3.69 -1.39
C TYR A 89 1.96 -3.72 -0.30
N PRO A 90 2.25 -3.24 0.93
CA PRO A 90 3.57 -2.84 1.44
C PRO A 90 4.56 -4.01 1.40
N LYS A 91 5.86 -3.74 1.38
CA LYS A 91 6.88 -4.80 1.41
C LYS A 91 6.69 -5.68 2.66
N GLU A 92 6.93 -6.99 2.50
CA GLU A 92 6.79 -8.01 3.54
C GLU A 92 5.35 -8.20 4.09
N SER A 93 4.34 -7.67 3.42
CA SER A 93 2.93 -7.83 3.79
C SER A 93 2.27 -9.09 3.21
N GLY A 94 2.88 -9.72 2.21
CA GLY A 94 2.30 -10.78 1.40
C GLY A 94 1.16 -10.32 0.48
N LYS A 95 0.87 -9.01 0.41
CA LYS A 95 -0.17 -8.44 -0.45
C LYS A 95 0.40 -7.99 -1.77
N GLN A 96 -0.33 -8.29 -2.85
CA GLN A 96 0.06 -7.87 -4.19
C GLN A 96 -0.51 -6.50 -4.55
N ALA A 97 0.27 -5.77 -5.33
CA ALA A 97 -0.12 -4.55 -5.98
C ALA A 97 0.14 -4.65 -7.49
N LEU A 98 -0.84 -4.22 -8.27
CA LEU A 98 -0.68 -3.99 -9.68
C LEU A 98 -0.06 -2.60 -9.87
N LEU A 99 1.18 -2.56 -10.37
CA LEU A 99 1.85 -1.32 -10.72
C LEU A 99 1.45 -0.94 -12.15
N VAL A 100 0.84 0.24 -12.31
CA VAL A 100 0.31 0.72 -13.58
C VAL A 100 0.87 2.10 -13.89
N PHE A 101 1.00 2.43 -15.17
CA PHE A 101 1.70 3.63 -15.61
C PHE A 101 0.77 4.54 -16.40
N GLU A 102 0.82 5.85 -16.13
CA GLU A 102 0.16 6.85 -16.98
C GLU A 102 0.86 7.01 -18.34
N ALA A 103 2.19 6.98 -18.34
CA ALA A 103 3.00 7.12 -19.54
C ALA A 103 3.46 5.76 -20.09
N LEU A 104 3.39 5.60 -21.41
CA LEU A 104 3.83 4.38 -22.10
C LEU A 104 5.35 4.21 -22.02
N GLU A 105 6.08 5.33 -22.03
CA GLU A 105 7.55 5.37 -21.96
C GLU A 105 8.07 4.76 -20.66
N ASP A 106 7.49 5.15 -19.52
CA ASP A 106 7.84 4.60 -18.20
C ASP A 106 7.54 3.09 -18.13
N CYS A 107 6.41 2.68 -18.69
CA CYS A 107 6.01 1.28 -18.81
C CYS A 107 6.98 0.47 -19.67
N ARG A 108 7.41 1.01 -20.83
CA ARG A 108 8.41 0.39 -21.72
C ARG A 108 9.78 0.28 -21.07
N GLN A 109 10.17 1.28 -20.29
CA GLN A 109 11.43 1.25 -19.55
C GLN A 109 11.41 0.10 -18.55
N MET A 110 10.32 -0.05 -17.78
CA MET A 110 10.16 -1.17 -16.87
C MET A 110 10.15 -2.52 -17.60
N ALA A 111 9.40 -2.62 -18.71
CA ALA A 111 9.36 -3.83 -19.54
C ALA A 111 10.76 -4.27 -20.00
N SER A 112 11.58 -3.31 -20.43
CA SER A 112 12.95 -3.57 -20.90
C SER A 112 13.86 -4.10 -19.78
N LEU A 113 13.67 -3.64 -18.55
CA LEU A 113 14.42 -4.12 -17.39
C LEU A 113 13.98 -5.53 -16.98
N LEU A 114 12.67 -5.79 -16.99
CA LEU A 114 12.13 -7.11 -16.68
C LEU A 114 12.50 -8.15 -17.74
N ALA A 115 12.59 -7.77 -19.02
CA ALA A 115 12.97 -8.68 -20.11
C ALA A 115 14.41 -9.23 -20.00
N VAL A 116 15.29 -8.55 -19.26
CA VAL A 116 16.67 -9.00 -19.04
C VAL A 116 16.87 -9.69 -17.68
N GLU A 117 15.83 -9.76 -16.86
CA GLU A 117 15.86 -10.36 -15.53
C GLU A 117 15.68 -11.88 -15.64
N PRO A 118 16.70 -12.70 -15.29
CA PRO A 118 16.62 -14.14 -15.49
C PRO A 118 15.53 -14.84 -14.68
N SER A 119 15.04 -14.18 -13.63
CA SER A 119 14.01 -14.70 -12.73
C SER A 119 12.58 -14.49 -13.22
N VAL A 120 12.37 -13.70 -14.28
CA VAL A 120 11.05 -13.39 -14.84
C VAL A 120 10.86 -14.14 -16.16
N PRO A 121 9.94 -15.13 -16.23
CA PRO A 121 9.68 -15.86 -17.46
C PRO A 121 8.80 -15.04 -18.42
N GLY A 122 9.25 -14.92 -19.67
CA GLY A 122 8.51 -14.26 -20.74
C GLY A 122 8.85 -12.78 -20.92
N GLU A 123 8.55 -12.26 -22.10
CA GLU A 123 8.76 -10.85 -22.42
C GLU A 123 7.51 -10.05 -22.04
N PRO A 124 7.59 -9.11 -21.07
CA PRO A 124 6.46 -8.29 -20.69
C PRO A 124 6.12 -7.30 -21.81
N VAL A 125 4.82 -7.19 -22.12
CA VAL A 125 4.30 -6.31 -23.15
C VAL A 125 3.51 -5.16 -22.52
N PRO A 126 3.95 -3.90 -22.67
CA PRO A 126 3.15 -2.73 -22.32
C PRO A 126 1.82 -2.74 -23.07
N THR A 127 0.73 -2.80 -22.32
CA THR A 127 -0.63 -2.97 -22.85
C THR A 127 -1.53 -1.88 -22.29
N PRO A 128 -2.24 -1.11 -23.15
CA PRO A 128 -3.19 -0.11 -22.69
C PRO A 128 -4.42 -0.79 -22.07
N ALA A 129 -4.87 -0.29 -20.93
CA ALA A 129 -6.05 -0.79 -20.22
C ALA A 129 -6.87 0.37 -19.63
N PRO A 130 -8.22 0.27 -19.60
CA PRO A 130 -9.04 1.22 -18.86
C PRO A 130 -8.81 1.07 -17.35
N LEU A 131 -8.50 2.16 -16.65
CA LEU A 131 -8.20 2.12 -15.21
C LEU A 131 -9.33 1.48 -14.41
N ALA A 132 -10.57 1.90 -14.68
CA ALA A 132 -11.76 1.39 -13.99
C ALA A 132 -11.93 -0.13 -14.10
N GLN A 133 -11.55 -0.73 -15.24
CA GLN A 133 -11.61 -2.19 -15.40
C GLN A 133 -10.55 -2.90 -14.56
N MET A 134 -9.34 -2.34 -14.50
CA MET A 134 -8.25 -2.89 -13.70
C MET A 134 -8.54 -2.76 -12.21
N GLU A 135 -9.12 -1.64 -11.76
CA GLU A 135 -9.53 -1.47 -10.36
C GLU A 135 -10.54 -2.54 -9.93
N MET A 136 -11.57 -2.79 -10.77
CA MET A 136 -12.55 -3.85 -10.50
C MET A 136 -11.89 -5.23 -10.43
N ALA A 137 -10.98 -5.55 -11.37
CA ALA A 137 -10.26 -6.82 -11.38
C ALA A 137 -9.36 -6.99 -10.14
N CYS A 138 -8.58 -5.95 -9.79
CA CYS A 138 -7.74 -5.95 -8.59
C CYS A 138 -8.56 -6.12 -7.32
N GLN A 139 -9.72 -5.47 -7.23
CA GLN A 139 -10.61 -5.62 -6.07
C GLN A 139 -11.08 -7.06 -5.86
N GLN A 140 -11.38 -7.78 -6.95
CA GLN A 140 -11.78 -9.20 -6.87
C GLN A 140 -10.65 -10.12 -6.40
N MET A 141 -9.40 -9.74 -6.67
CA MET A 141 -8.20 -10.50 -6.28
C MET A 141 -7.62 -10.04 -4.94
N GLU A 142 -8.25 -9.08 -4.26
CA GLU A 142 -7.75 -8.41 -3.05
C GLU A 142 -6.38 -7.73 -3.26
N TRP A 143 -6.10 -7.31 -4.50
CA TRP A 143 -4.90 -6.57 -4.86
C TRP A 143 -5.14 -5.06 -4.77
N THR A 144 -4.08 -4.32 -4.51
CA THR A 144 -4.11 -2.86 -4.60
C THR A 144 -3.64 -2.40 -5.99
N ILE A 145 -4.06 -1.22 -6.43
CA ILE A 145 -3.52 -0.60 -7.64
C ILE A 145 -2.60 0.56 -7.25
N LYS A 146 -1.47 0.69 -7.93
CA LYS A 146 -0.50 1.77 -7.75
C LYS A 146 -0.27 2.45 -9.08
N VAL A 147 -0.81 3.66 -9.23
CA VAL A 147 -0.74 4.46 -10.45
C VAL A 147 0.51 5.33 -10.41
N VAL A 148 1.46 5.04 -11.29
CA VAL A 148 2.67 5.80 -11.50
C VAL A 148 2.32 7.02 -12.37
N PRO A 149 2.50 8.26 -11.87
CA PRO A 149 2.24 9.45 -12.65
C PRO A 149 3.22 9.55 -13.83
N ALA A 150 2.79 10.18 -14.91
CA ALA A 150 3.66 10.45 -16.05
C ALA A 150 4.84 11.36 -15.60
N THR A 151 6.08 10.88 -15.77
CA THR A 151 7.25 11.74 -15.56
C THR A 151 7.38 12.72 -16.74
N ALA A 152 7.36 14.02 -16.44
CA ALA A 152 7.35 15.11 -17.42
C ALA A 152 8.72 15.35 -18.08
#